data_AF-A0A2N1QG76-F1
#
_entry.id   AF-A0A2N1QG76-F1
#
_cell.length_a   1.000
_cell.length_b   1.000
_cell.length_c   1.000
_cell.angle_alpha   90.00
_cell.angle_beta   90.00
_cell.angle_gamma   90.00
#
_symmetry.space_group_name_H-M   'P 1'
#
loop_
_entity.id
_entity.type
_entity.pdbx_description
1 polymer ?
#
loop_
_entity_poly.entity_id
_entity_poly.type
_entity_poly.pdbx_seq_one_letter_code
_entity_poly.pdbx_strand_id
1 'polypeptide(L)'
;MKKKFYDFSIATAIIVILAYSMVFILSIYTILDSESIPIGGIVFTSLLAISFVGILVYYGMIPIVLTDFNISHGKKNIDKQNAIWGIRRNYRYRYDELVIRDKMINYRKLPRKEIKKCEIVVQHFPKYEIFLENYLGPSDGSIGE
;
A
#
# COMPACT_ATOMS: atom_id res chain seq x y z
N MET A 1 14.82 -15.41 0.99
CA MET A 1 14.75 -14.03 0.46
C MET A 1 13.50 -13.32 0.99
N LYS A 2 13.60 -12.01 1.28
CA LYS A 2 12.46 -11.19 1.73
C LYS A 2 12.27 -10.02 0.75
N LYS A 3 11.15 -9.99 0.02
CA LYS A 3 10.82 -8.87 -0.87
C LYS A 3 9.60 -8.11 -0.37
N LYS A 4 9.64 -6.79 -0.51
CA LYS A 4 8.54 -5.90 -0.11
C LYS A 4 7.87 -5.31 -1.36
N PHE A 5 6.55 -5.32 -1.37
CA PHE A 5 5.72 -4.60 -2.34
C PHE A 5 4.95 -3.51 -1.62
N TYR A 6 4.71 -2.42 -2.32
CA TYR A 6 4.04 -1.25 -1.79
C TYR A 6 2.87 -0.89 -2.70
N ASP A 7 1.83 -0.34 -2.10
CA ASP A 7 0.62 0.11 -2.80
C ASP A 7 0.80 1.48 -3.49
N PHE A 8 2.06 1.86 -3.71
CA PHE A 8 2.45 3.16 -4.23
C PHE A 8 3.79 3.08 -4.94
N SER A 9 4.03 4.02 -5.86
CA SER A 9 5.33 4.16 -6.50
C SER A 9 6.31 4.87 -5.56
N ILE A 10 7.59 4.50 -5.63
CA ILE A 10 8.66 5.15 -4.84
C ILE A 10 8.71 6.66 -5.16
N ALA A 11 8.53 7.02 -6.43
CA ALA A 11 8.49 8.42 -6.86
C ALA A 11 7.33 9.18 -6.19
N THR A 12 6.14 8.58 -6.14
CA THR A 12 4.98 9.18 -5.46
C THR A 12 5.26 9.42 -3.98
N ALA A 13 5.85 8.43 -3.29
CA ALA A 13 6.21 8.59 -1.89
C ALA A 13 7.22 9.72 -1.66
N ILE A 14 8.27 9.81 -2.50
CA ILE A 14 9.27 10.88 -2.44
C ILE A 14 8.61 12.25 -2.63
N ILE A 15 7.79 12.41 -3.66
CA ILE A 15 7.10 13.68 -3.96
C ILE A 15 6.22 14.10 -2.79
N VAL A 16 5.43 13.18 -2.23
CA VAL A 16 4.53 13.47 -1.10
C VAL A 16 5.32 13.84 0.14
N ILE A 17 6.39 13.10 0.47
CA ILE A 17 7.24 13.40 1.64
C ILE A 17 7.90 14.77 1.49
N LEU A 18 8.43 15.09 0.30
CA LEU A 18 9.05 16.39 0.03
C LEU A 18 8.04 17.53 0.14
N ALA A 19 6.84 17.38 -0.44
CA ALA A 19 5.79 18.39 -0.36
C ALA A 19 5.38 18.66 1.10
N TYR A 20 5.16 17.60 1.89
CA TYR A 20 4.87 17.74 3.32
C TYR A 20 6.01 18.42 4.08
N SER A 21 7.26 18.05 3.80
CA SER A 21 8.42 18.63 4.45
C SER A 21 8.54 20.13 4.16
N MET A 22 8.33 20.54 2.91
CA MET A 22 8.35 21.96 2.51
C MET A 22 7.26 22.77 3.21
N VAL A 23 6.02 22.28 3.19
CA VAL A 23 4.89 22.96 3.85
C VAL A 23 5.10 23.03 5.36
N PHE A 24 5.65 21.98 5.96
CA PHE A 24 5.93 21.93 7.40
C PHE A 24 6.99 22.95 7.81
N ILE A 25 8.11 23.01 7.08
CA ILE A 25 9.18 23.99 7.32
C ILE A 25 8.63 25.42 7.15
N LEU A 26 7.86 25.68 6.09
CA LEU A 26 7.25 26.99 5.86
C LEU A 26 6.28 27.37 6.98
N SER A 27 5.48 26.42 7.46
CA SER A 27 4.54 26.63 8.56
C SER A 27 5.24 27.00 9.86
N ILE A 28 6.32 26.28 10.20
CA ILE A 28 7.15 26.59 11.37
C ILE A 28 7.78 27.99 11.22
N TYR A 29 8.37 28.28 10.05
CA TYR A 29 8.97 29.58 9.79
C TYR A 29 7.95 30.72 9.98
N THR A 30 6.75 30.58 9.42
CA THR A 30 5.68 31.58 9.53
C THR A 30 5.26 31.83 10.99
N ILE A 31 5.27 30.80 11.84
CA ILE A 31 4.99 30.96 13.28
C ILE A 31 6.13 31.68 13.98
N LEU A 32 7.38 31.34 13.66
CA LEU A 32 8.55 31.95 14.29
C LEU A 32 8.76 33.41 13.88
N ASP A 33 8.39 33.77 12.65
CA ASP A 33 8.50 35.13 12.09
C ASP A 33 7.35 36.05 12.54
N SER A 34 6.34 35.52 13.24
CA SER A 34 5.17 36.28 13.68
C SER A 34 5.46 37.09 14.95
N GLU A 35 4.99 38.35 14.99
CA GLU A 35 5.13 39.24 16.16
C GLU A 35 4.38 38.70 17.40
N SER A 36 3.34 37.90 17.18
CA SER A 36 2.57 37.24 18.24
C SER A 36 2.22 35.83 17.80
N ILE A 37 2.31 34.87 18.73
CA ILE A 37 2.07 33.46 18.46
C ILE A 37 0.62 33.24 17.95
N PRO A 38 0.42 32.88 16.66
CA PRO A 38 -0.90 32.70 16.11
C PRO A 38 -1.40 31.30 16.50
N ILE A 39 -2.39 31.24 17.40
CA ILE A 39 -2.99 29.98 17.88
C ILE A 39 -3.44 29.12 16.69
N GLY A 40 -4.04 29.72 15.66
CA GLY A 40 -4.44 29.01 14.44
C GLY A 40 -3.26 28.37 13.68
N GLY A 41 -2.11 29.06 13.63
CA GLY A 41 -0.88 28.53 13.04
C GLY A 41 -0.34 27.33 13.81
N ILE A 42 -0.37 27.38 15.15
CA ILE A 42 0.01 26.24 15.99
C ILE A 42 -0.89 25.04 15.69
N VAL A 43 -2.21 25.21 15.74
CA VAL A 43 -3.17 24.12 15.49
C VAL A 43 -2.93 23.50 14.11
N PHE A 44 -2.78 24.33 13.08
CA PHE A 44 -2.49 23.87 11.72
C PHE A 44 -1.18 23.07 11.65
N THR A 45 -0.10 23.58 12.26
CA THR A 45 1.21 22.92 12.27
C THR A 45 1.17 21.59 13.02
N SER A 46 0.45 21.51 14.14
CA SER A 46 0.27 20.26 14.88
C SER A 46 -0.49 19.22 14.06
N LEU A 47 -1.58 19.62 13.38
CA LEU A 47 -2.32 18.73 12.48
C LEU A 47 -1.45 18.25 11.32
N LEU A 48 -0.62 19.14 10.77
CA LEU A 48 0.32 18.81 9.70
C LEU A 48 1.38 17.80 10.18
N ALA A 49 1.91 17.95 11.40
CA ALA A 49 2.83 16.99 12.00
C ALA A 49 2.19 15.60 12.17
N ILE A 50 0.98 15.53 12.73
CA ILE A 50 0.24 14.27 12.90
C ILE A 50 -0.01 13.60 11.55
N SER A 51 -0.45 14.38 10.56
CA SER A 51 -0.68 13.90 9.20
C SER A 51 0.61 13.36 8.57
N PHE A 52 1.74 14.06 8.75
CA PHE A 52 3.03 13.64 8.23
C PHE A 52 3.51 12.33 8.86
N VAL A 53 3.38 12.17 10.18
CA VAL A 53 3.67 10.90 10.87
C VAL A 53 2.81 9.77 10.30
N GLY A 54 1.52 10.02 10.06
CA GLY A 54 0.63 9.06 9.43
C GLY A 54 1.12 8.59 8.04
N ILE A 55 1.63 9.52 7.23
CA ILE A 55 2.21 9.22 5.91
C ILE A 55 3.47 8.36 6.05
N LEU A 56 4.36 8.71 6.96
CA LEU A 56 5.58 7.93 7.21
C LEU A 56 5.26 6.50 7.66
N VAL A 57 4.26 6.34 8.53
CA VAL A 57 3.78 5.01 8.96
C VAL A 57 3.19 4.25 7.78
N TYR A 58 2.33 4.87 6.98
CA TYR A 58 1.73 4.24 5.80
C TYR A 58 2.79 3.74 4.81
N TYR A 59 3.76 4.60 4.46
CA TYR A 59 4.82 4.24 3.52
C TYR A 59 5.88 3.29 4.11
N GLY A 60 6.15 3.34 5.42
CA GLY A 60 7.17 2.51 6.05
C GLY A 60 6.69 1.12 6.50
N MET A 61 5.47 1.04 7.05
CA MET A 61 5.01 -0.10 7.85
C MET A 61 3.95 -0.97 7.19
N ILE A 62 3.39 -0.58 6.04
CA ILE A 62 2.32 -1.32 5.38
C ILE A 62 2.74 -1.92 4.02
N PRO A 63 3.91 -2.61 3.90
CA PRO A 63 4.21 -3.37 2.69
C PRO A 63 3.47 -4.71 2.67
N ILE A 64 3.28 -5.28 1.48
CA ILE A 64 3.20 -6.74 1.34
C ILE A 64 4.61 -7.29 1.50
N VAL A 65 4.78 -8.30 2.35
CA VAL A 65 6.05 -8.99 2.55
C VAL A 65 5.93 -10.39 1.98
N LEU A 66 6.76 -10.68 0.98
CA LEU A 66 6.92 -12.03 0.44
C LEU A 66 8.22 -12.62 0.96
N THR A 67 8.10 -13.77 1.61
CA THR A 67 9.20 -14.59 2.10
C THR A 67 9.32 -15.87 1.28
N ASP A 68 10.26 -16.76 1.61
CA ASP A 68 10.39 -18.05 0.94
C ASP A 68 9.20 -18.98 1.22
N PHE A 69 8.51 -18.77 2.33
CA PHE A 69 7.45 -19.67 2.81
C PHE A 69 6.06 -19.07 2.67
N ASN A 70 5.92 -17.75 2.78
CA ASN A 70 4.62 -17.11 2.87
C ASN A 70 4.58 -15.71 2.24
N ILE A 71 3.36 -15.25 1.99
CA ILE A 71 3.02 -13.91 1.51
C ILE A 71 2.11 -13.29 2.56
N SER A 72 2.55 -12.17 3.14
CA SER A 72 1.85 -11.51 4.24
C SER A 72 1.57 -10.05 3.95
N HIS A 73 0.41 -9.57 4.42
CA HIS A 73 0.02 -8.17 4.37
C HIS A 73 -0.93 -7.83 5.51
N GLY A 74 -0.50 -6.99 6.45
CA GLY A 74 -1.24 -6.72 7.67
C GLY A 74 -1.50 -8.00 8.46
N LYS A 75 -2.77 -8.36 8.66
CA LYS A 75 -3.18 -9.60 9.35
C LYS A 75 -3.33 -10.81 8.42
N LYS A 76 -3.19 -10.62 7.10
CA LYS A 76 -3.37 -11.68 6.11
C LYS A 76 -2.05 -12.39 5.88
N ASN A 77 -2.09 -13.71 5.85
CA ASN A 77 -0.93 -14.54 5.59
C ASN A 77 -1.36 -15.75 4.73
N ILE A 78 -0.65 -15.99 3.63
CA ILE A 78 -0.92 -17.07 2.69
C ILE A 78 0.38 -17.84 2.46
N ASP A 79 0.35 -19.15 2.61
CA ASP A 79 1.52 -19.99 2.31
C ASP A 79 1.84 -19.94 0.82
N LYS A 80 3.13 -19.80 0.49
CA LYS A 80 3.62 -19.62 -0.88
C LYS A 80 3.14 -20.75 -1.81
N GLN A 81 3.15 -21.99 -1.32
CA GLN A 81 2.70 -23.17 -2.08
C GLN A 81 1.21 -23.14 -2.45
N ASN A 82 0.41 -22.38 -1.70
CA ASN A 82 -1.02 -22.24 -1.91
C ASN A 82 -1.39 -20.92 -2.58
N ALA A 83 -0.43 -20.01 -2.71
CA ALA A 83 -0.65 -18.71 -3.31
C ALA A 83 -0.86 -18.83 -4.83
N ILE A 84 -1.96 -18.30 -5.30
CA ILE A 84 -2.21 -17.99 -6.70
C ILE A 84 -2.31 -16.47 -6.86
N TRP A 85 -1.89 -15.96 -8.01
CA TRP A 85 -1.87 -14.52 -8.24
C TRP A 85 -2.34 -14.16 -9.64
N GLY A 86 -2.82 -12.93 -9.76
CA GLY A 86 -3.31 -12.39 -11.02
C GLY A 86 -3.68 -10.94 -10.91
N ILE A 87 -4.08 -10.39 -12.05
CA ILE A 87 -4.35 -8.97 -12.21
C ILE A 87 -5.86 -8.77 -12.39
N ARG A 88 -6.43 -7.81 -11.67
CA ARG A 88 -7.84 -7.43 -11.78
C ARG A 88 -7.93 -5.93 -11.95
N ARG A 89 -8.75 -5.46 -12.89
CA ARG A 89 -8.99 -4.03 -13.07
C ARG A 89 -9.87 -3.48 -11.95
N ASN A 90 -9.42 -2.42 -11.26
CA ASN A 90 -10.27 -1.67 -10.34
C ASN A 90 -10.96 -0.51 -11.07
N TYR A 91 -12.22 -0.73 -11.44
CA TYR A 91 -13.02 0.27 -12.16
C TYR A 91 -13.28 1.56 -11.38
N ARG A 92 -13.31 1.50 -10.04
CA ARG A 92 -13.57 2.69 -9.20
C ARG A 92 -12.41 3.66 -9.23
N TYR A 93 -11.19 3.14 -9.16
CA TYR A 93 -9.98 3.96 -9.06
C TYR A 93 -9.16 4.02 -10.36
N ARG A 94 -9.63 3.37 -11.43
CA ARG A 94 -9.03 3.36 -12.77
C ARG A 94 -7.57 2.90 -12.79
N TYR A 95 -7.22 1.96 -11.93
CA TYR A 95 -5.91 1.29 -11.92
C TYR A 95 -6.09 -0.23 -11.87
N ASP A 96 -5.04 -0.96 -12.19
CA ASP A 96 -5.01 -2.41 -12.07
C ASP A 96 -4.53 -2.85 -10.68
N GLU A 97 -5.15 -3.88 -10.15
CA GLU A 97 -4.83 -4.51 -8.87
C GLU A 97 -4.09 -5.81 -9.12
N LEU A 98 -2.99 -6.00 -8.42
CA LEU A 98 -2.42 -7.31 -8.18
C LEU A 98 -3.15 -7.97 -7.02
N VAL A 99 -3.73 -9.13 -7.27
CA VAL A 99 -4.50 -9.90 -6.30
C VAL A 99 -3.79 -11.22 -6.05
N ILE A 100 -3.62 -11.56 -4.77
CA ILE A 100 -3.06 -12.82 -4.30
C ILE A 100 -4.13 -13.53 -3.46
N ARG A 101 -4.42 -14.77 -3.84
CA ARG A 101 -5.45 -15.64 -3.25
C ARG A 101 -4.81 -16.94 -2.75
N ASP A 102 -5.45 -17.55 -1.77
CA ASP A 102 -5.11 -18.89 -1.29
C ASP A 102 -5.98 -19.93 -2.00
N LYS A 103 -5.38 -20.80 -2.81
CA LYS A 103 -6.10 -21.83 -3.58
C LYS A 103 -6.90 -22.82 -2.71
N MET A 104 -6.60 -22.89 -1.41
CA MET A 104 -7.34 -23.73 -0.45
C MET A 104 -8.72 -23.14 -0.11
N ILE A 105 -8.94 -21.85 -0.36
CA ILE A 105 -10.19 -21.16 -0.07
C ILE A 105 -11.11 -21.24 -1.31
N ASN A 106 -12.33 -21.73 -1.10
CA ASN A 106 -13.34 -21.73 -2.16
C ASN A 106 -14.02 -20.34 -2.30
N TYR A 107 -13.35 -19.43 -2.99
CA TYR A 107 -13.82 -18.06 -3.19
C TYR A 107 -15.20 -17.95 -3.87
N ARG A 108 -15.60 -18.93 -4.69
CA ARG A 108 -16.91 -18.94 -5.37
C ARG A 108 -18.09 -19.06 -4.40
N LYS A 109 -17.86 -19.62 -3.21
CA LYS A 109 -18.88 -19.77 -2.17
C LYS A 109 -18.93 -18.60 -1.19
N LEU A 110 -17.99 -17.67 -1.28
CA LEU A 110 -17.88 -16.56 -0.34
C LEU A 110 -18.65 -15.33 -0.86
N PRO A 111 -19.34 -14.59 0.01
CA PRO A 111 -19.89 -13.29 -0.36
C PRO A 111 -18.74 -12.30 -0.67
N ARG A 112 -18.95 -11.36 -1.59
CA ARG A 112 -17.93 -10.38 -2.03
C ARG A 112 -17.21 -9.65 -0.88
N LYS A 113 -17.91 -9.38 0.22
CA LYS A 113 -17.32 -8.73 1.41
C LYS A 113 -16.28 -9.62 2.11
N GLU A 114 -16.49 -10.93 2.12
CA GLU A 114 -15.56 -11.90 2.72
C GLU A 114 -14.40 -12.23 1.79
N ILE A 115 -14.65 -12.30 0.48
CA ILE A 115 -13.57 -12.41 -0.53
C ILE A 115 -12.50 -11.34 -0.29
N LYS A 116 -12.90 -10.06 -0.14
CA LYS A 116 -11.97 -8.96 0.14
C LYS A 116 -11.21 -9.07 1.46
N LYS A 117 -11.74 -9.81 2.44
CA LYS A 117 -11.04 -10.08 3.71
C LYS A 117 -10.00 -11.18 3.56
N CYS A 118 -10.20 -12.10 2.63
CA CYS A 118 -9.30 -13.24 2.39
C CYS A 118 -8.25 -13.00 1.29
N GLU A 119 -8.42 -11.98 0.45
CA GLU A 119 -7.45 -11.61 -0.60
C GLU A 119 -6.37 -10.66 -0.10
N ILE A 120 -5.13 -10.81 -0.55
CA ILE A 120 -4.13 -9.74 -0.47
C ILE A 120 -4.21 -8.96 -1.79
N VAL A 121 -4.39 -7.64 -1.71
CA VAL A 121 -4.59 -6.77 -2.88
C VAL A 121 -3.67 -5.56 -2.77
N VAL A 122 -2.96 -5.25 -3.84
CA VAL A 122 -2.20 -3.99 -4.00
C VAL A 122 -2.33 -3.47 -5.42
N GLN A 123 -2.01 -2.20 -5.63
CA GLN A 123 -1.82 -1.60 -6.92
C GLN A 123 -0.76 -2.37 -7.71
N HIS A 124 -1.11 -2.69 -8.95
CA HIS A 124 -0.24 -3.36 -9.89
C HIS A 124 0.84 -2.39 -10.41
N PHE A 125 2.08 -2.86 -10.41
CA PHE A 125 3.20 -2.23 -11.10
C PHE A 125 3.92 -3.32 -11.92
N PRO A 126 4.38 -3.05 -13.16
CA PRO A 126 4.99 -4.07 -14.02
C PRO A 126 6.17 -4.82 -13.39
N LYS A 127 6.97 -4.12 -12.58
CA LYS A 127 8.09 -4.71 -11.82
C LYS A 127 7.67 -5.80 -10.80
N TYR A 128 6.41 -5.80 -10.38
CA TYR A 128 5.87 -6.80 -9.45
C TYR A 128 5.45 -8.07 -10.18
N GLU A 129 4.86 -7.93 -11.37
CA GLU A 129 4.49 -9.04 -12.24
C GLU A 129 5.70 -9.90 -12.60
N ILE A 130 6.75 -9.29 -13.16
CA ILE A 130 8.00 -9.98 -13.52
C ILE A 130 8.56 -10.76 -12.32
N PHE A 131 8.48 -10.18 -11.12
CA PHE A 131 8.97 -10.85 -9.93
C PHE A 131 8.08 -12.01 -9.50
N LEU A 132 6.76 -11.87 -9.58
CA LEU A 132 5.82 -12.92 -9.18
C LEU A 132 5.80 -14.08 -10.17
N GLU A 133 5.92 -13.82 -11.47
CA GLU A 133 6.11 -14.86 -12.49
C GLU A 133 7.34 -15.72 -12.18
N ASN A 134 8.47 -15.08 -11.88
CA ASN A 134 9.70 -15.78 -11.55
C ASN A 134 9.64 -16.58 -10.24
N TYR A 135 8.77 -16.21 -9.30
CA TYR A 135 8.81 -16.74 -7.92
C TYR A 135 7.62 -17.60 -7.51
N LEU A 136 6.44 -17.34 -8.07
CA LEU A 136 5.19 -18.07 -7.86
C LEU A 136 4.74 -18.86 -9.11
N GLY A 137 5.36 -18.60 -10.26
CA GLY A 137 4.94 -19.16 -11.54
C GLY A 137 3.95 -18.26 -12.29
N PRO A 138 3.45 -18.70 -13.45
CA PRO A 138 2.61 -17.89 -14.32
C PRO A 138 1.34 -17.43 -13.62
N SER A 139 0.83 -16.26 -14.03
CA SER A 139 -0.44 -15.74 -13.53
C SER A 139 -1.58 -16.71 -13.87
N ASP A 140 -2.55 -16.82 -12.96
CA ASP A 140 -3.76 -17.61 -13.20
C ASP A 140 -4.68 -16.98 -14.26
N GLY A 141 -4.37 -15.76 -14.75
CA GLY A 141 -5.07 -15.05 -15.84
C GLY A 141 -6.55 -14.72 -15.58
N SER A 142 -7.13 -15.25 -14.50
CA SER A 142 -8.56 -15.48 -14.31
C SER A 142 -9.07 -15.03 -12.94
N ILE A 143 -8.35 -14.12 -12.26
CA ILE A 143 -8.83 -13.56 -10.97
C ILE A 143 -10.03 -12.59 -11.17
N GLY A 144 -10.44 -12.35 -12.42
CA GLY A 144 -11.61 -11.56 -12.80
C GLY A 144 -12.84 -12.39 -13.18
N GLU A 145 -13.49 -13.02 -12.19
CA GLU A 145 -14.94 -13.35 -12.20
C GLU A 145 -15.56 -13.01 -10.84
#